data_AF-A0A1I5P4A1-F1
#
_entry.id   AF-A0A1I5P4A1-F1
#
_cell.length_a   1.000
_cell.length_b   1.000
_cell.length_c   1.000
_cell.angle_alpha   90.00
_cell.angle_beta   90.00
_cell.angle_gamma   90.00
#
_symmetry.space_group_name_H-M   'P 1'
#
loop_
_entity.id
_entity.type
_entity.pdbx_description
1 polymer ?
#
loop_
_entity_poly.entity_id
_entity_poly.type
_entity_poly.pdbx_seq_one_letter_code
_entity_poly.pdbx_strand_id
1 'polypeptide(L)' 'MCLEEQLLSKFGPLLTLKQLAEVLHRSPQGLTFTLSRDSDFAQQINSTKLRLGRRVYFRSNLLAAVLEGQTPDLTN' A
#
# COMPACT_ATOMS: atom_id res chain seq x y z
N MET A 1 -15.47 3.46 11.33
CA MET A 1 -14.50 4.05 10.38
C MET A 1 -13.49 2.98 10.09
N CYS A 2 -13.56 2.43 8.88
CA CYS A 2 -12.61 1.40 8.42
C CYS A 2 -11.34 2.06 7.87
N LEU A 3 -10.23 1.32 7.81
CA LEU A 3 -8.96 1.88 7.33
C LEU A 3 -9.07 2.33 5.87
N GLU A 4 -9.84 1.59 5.07
CA GLU A 4 -10.16 1.93 3.67
C GLU A 4 -10.78 3.32 3.56
N GLU A 5 -11.83 3.62 4.33
CA GLU A 5 -12.52 4.92 4.30
C GLU A 5 -11.57 6.06 4.70
N GLN A 6 -10.69 5.83 5.68
CA GLN A 6 -9.69 6.82 6.09
C GLN A 6 -8.65 7.08 4.98
N LEU A 7 -8.17 6.02 4.33
CA LEU A 7 -7.24 6.13 3.19
C LEU A 7 -7.90 6.83 2.01
N LEU A 8 -9.16 6.48 1.69
CA LEU A 8 -9.92 7.06 0.60
C LEU A 8 -10.20 8.55 0.84
N SER A 9 -10.62 8.90 2.06
CA SER A 9 -10.92 10.29 2.41
C SER A 9 -9.68 11.18 2.45
N LYS A 10 -8.51 10.64 2.82
CA LYS A 10 -7.28 11.43 3.01
C LYS A 10 -6.41 11.49 1.76
N PHE A 11 -6.33 10.41 0.99
CA PHE A 11 -5.41 10.27 -0.14
C PHE A 11 -6.10 9.91 -1.46
N GLY A 12 -7.36 9.48 -1.42
CA GLY A 12 -8.10 8.99 -2.58
C GLY A 12 -7.88 7.50 -2.85
N PRO A 13 -8.35 6.99 -4.00
CA PRO A 13 -8.29 5.57 -4.35
C PRO A 13 -6.86 5.06 -4.65
N LEU A 14 -5.92 5.97 -4.90
CA LEU A 14 -4.55 5.66 -5.29
C LEU A 14 -3.56 6.45 -4.44
N LEU A 15 -2.70 5.74 -3.72
CA LEU A 15 -1.64 6.32 -2.92
C LEU A 15 -0.29 6.20 -3.62
N THR A 16 0.54 7.22 -3.48
CA THR A 16 1.95 7.16 -3.88
C THR A 16 2.81 6.55 -2.77
N LEU A 17 4.02 6.12 -3.11
CA LEU A 17 4.98 5.59 -2.12
C LEU A 17 5.24 6.56 -0.95
N LYS A 18 5.20 7.87 -1.19
CA LYS A 18 5.36 8.88 -0.12
C LYS A 18 4.19 8.86 0.86
N GLN A 19 2.96 8.82 0.35
CA GLN A 19 1.75 8.76 1.17
C GLN A 19 1.66 7.45 1.94
N LEU A 20 2.07 6.33 1.32
CA LEU A 20 2.19 5.06 2.02
C LEU A 20 3.18 5.13 3.18
N ALA A 21 4.34 5.77 2.97
CA ALA A 21 5.33 5.97 4.02
C ALA A 21 4.78 6.82 5.18
N GLU A 22 3.97 7.85 4.88
CA GLU A 22 3.26 8.64 5.89
C GLU A 22 2.25 7.81 6.69
N VAL A 23 1.47 6.94 6.04
CA VAL A 23 0.50 6.04 6.70
C VAL A 23 1.21 5.10 7.67
N LEU A 24 2.36 4.56 7.25
CA LEU A 24 3.17 3.64 8.06
C LEU A 24 4.08 4.35 9.07
N HIS A 25 4.00 5.68 9.16
CA HIS A 25 4.89 6.52 9.98
C HIS A 25 6.39 6.18 9.78
N ARG A 26 6.78 5.79 8.56
CA ARG A 26 8.15 5.42 8.20
C ARG A 26 8.75 6.40 7.20
N SER A 27 10.07 6.44 7.15
CA SER A 27 10.76 7.21 6.11
C SER A 27 10.55 6.56 4.74
N PRO A 28 10.31 7.35 3.68
CA PRO A 28 10.07 6.81 2.34
C PRO A 28 11.26 6.01 1.83
N GLN A 29 12.50 6.43 2.15
CA GLN A 29 13.71 5.71 1.78
C GLN A 29 13.81 4.34 2.46
N GLY A 30 13.56 4.28 3.78
CA GLY A 30 13.56 3.02 4.53
C GLY A 30 12.43 2.09 4.09
N LEU A 31 11.28 2.65 3.72
CA LEU A 31 10.18 1.88 3.15
C LEU A 31 10.57 1.29 1.79
N THR A 32 11.16 2.06 0.86
CA THR A 32 11.66 1.50 -0.41
C THR A 32 12.65 0.38 -0.20
N PHE A 33 13.60 0.53 0.73
CA PHE A 33 14.57 -0.53 1.03
C PHE A 33 13.89 -1.79 1.56
N THR A 34 12.88 -1.63 2.42
CA THR A 34 12.11 -2.75 2.96
C THR A 34 11.28 -3.44 1.86
N LEU A 35 10.64 -2.67 0.98
CA LEU A 35 9.84 -3.18 -0.14
C LEU A 35 10.68 -3.83 -1.24
N SER A 36 11.97 -3.49 -1.33
CA SER A 36 12.93 -4.15 -2.21
C SER A 36 13.48 -5.47 -1.66
N ARG A 37 13.31 -5.75 -0.36
CA ARG A 37 13.69 -7.03 0.23
C ARG A 37 12.56 -8.04 0.08
N ASP A 38 12.92 -9.31 -0.10
CA ASP A 38 11.98 -10.42 0.00
C ASP A 38 11.59 -10.64 1.45
N SER A 39 10.49 -10.02 1.84
CA SER A 39 9.81 -10.22 3.12
C SER A 39 8.31 -10.35 2.85
N ASP A 40 7.60 -11.08 3.71
CA ASP A 40 6.16 -11.29 3.55
C ASP A 40 5.41 -9.95 3.47
N PHE A 41 5.81 -8.98 4.31
CA PHE A 41 5.29 -7.62 4.26
C PHE A 41 5.54 -6.92 2.91
N ALA A 42 6.76 -7.05 2.36
CA ALA A 42 7.08 -6.47 1.06
C ALA A 42 6.27 -7.11 -0.05
N GLN A 43 6.08 -8.43 -0.03
CA GLN A 43 5.25 -9.14 -1.02
C GLN A 43 3.78 -8.71 -0.94
N GLN A 44 3.23 -8.62 0.27
CA GLN A 44 1.87 -8.15 0.50
C GLN A 44 1.66 -6.72 -0.02
N ILE A 45 2.53 -5.78 0.35
CA ILE A 45 2.43 -4.39 -0.14
C ILE A 45 2.66 -4.32 -1.65
N ASN A 46 3.63 -5.06 -2.19
CA ASN A 46 3.89 -5.10 -3.63
C ASN A 46 2.72 -5.72 -4.42
N SER A 47 1.88 -6.57 -3.81
CA SER A 47 0.66 -7.07 -4.47
C SER A 47 -0.37 -5.96 -4.74
N THR A 48 -0.40 -4.93 -3.89
CA THR A 48 -1.30 -3.76 -4.03
C THR A 48 -0.78 -2.71 -5.02
N LYS A 49 0.42 -2.93 -5.54
CA LYS A 49 1.16 -2.01 -6.41
C LYS A 49 0.53 -1.93 -7.79
N LEU A 50 0.15 -0.72 -8.19
CA LEU A 50 -0.35 -0.39 -9.51
C LEU A 50 0.67 0.50 -10.24
N ARG A 51 1.25 -0.01 -11.32
CA ARG A 51 2.19 0.76 -12.14
C ARG A 51 1.41 1.53 -13.22
N LEU A 52 1.34 2.85 -13.08
CA LEU A 52 0.67 3.73 -14.03
C LEU A 52 1.74 4.57 -14.76
N GLY A 53 2.13 4.11 -15.95
CA GLY A 53 3.23 4.68 -16.71
C GLY A 53 4.58 4.54 -15.99
N ARG A 54 5.25 5.69 -15.73
CA ARG A 54 6.53 5.74 -15.00
C ARG A 54 6.37 5.82 -13.49
N ARG A 55 5.14 5.99 -12.99
CA ARG A 55 4.86 6.15 -11.56
C ARG A 55 4.24 4.88 -10.99
N VAL A 56 4.59 4.61 -9.74
CA VAL A 56 4.01 3.53 -8.96
C VAL A 56 3.00 4.13 -8.00
N TYR A 57 1.81 3.56 -8.03
CA TYR A 57 0.71 3.81 -7.12
C TYR A 57 0.40 2.54 -6.33
N PHE A 58 -0.36 2.69 -5.26
CA PHE A 58 -0.85 1.62 -4.42
C PHE A 58 -2.35 1.82 -4.26
N ARG A 59 -3.13 0.76 -4.46
CA ARG A 59 -4.59 0.88 -4.34
C ARG A 59 -5.00 0.92 -2.88
N SER A 60 -5.80 1.92 -2.49
CA SER A 60 -6.20 2.11 -1.09
C SER A 60 -6.96 0.92 -0.52
N ASN A 61 -7.86 0.32 -1.31
CA ASN A 61 -8.67 -0.82 -0.91
C ASN A 61 -7.83 -2.06 -0.59
N LEU A 62 -6.92 -2.43 -1.50
CA LEU A 62 -6.01 -3.56 -1.29
C LEU A 62 -5.02 -3.28 -0.17
N LEU A 63 -4.54 -2.04 -0.07
CA LEU A 63 -3.61 -1.65 0.99
C LEU A 63 -4.28 -1.68 2.36
N ALA A 64 -5.55 -1.30 2.44
CA ALA A 64 -6.33 -1.44 3.66
C ALA A 64 -6.48 -2.90 4.08
N ALA A 65 -6.88 -3.78 3.16
CA ALA A 65 -6.99 -5.22 3.42
C ALA A 65 -5.66 -5.80 3.93
N VAL A 66 -4.55 -5.49 3.25
CA VAL A 66 -3.21 -5.95 3.64
C VAL A 66 -2.81 -5.46 5.04
N LEU A 67 -3.09 -4.19 5.37
CA LEU A 67 -2.77 -3.63 6.70
C LEU A 67 -3.67 -4.18 7.81
N GLU A 68 -4.92 -4.53 7.49
CA GLU A 68 -5.84 -5.20 8.41
C GLU A 68 -5.51 -6.69 8.57
N GLY A 69 -4.50 -7.21 7.86
CA GLY A 69 -4.08 -8.61 7.90
C GLY A 69 -5.00 -9.54 7.09
N GLN A 70 -5.89 -8.97 6.29
CA GLN A 70 -6.63 -9.71 5.28
C GLN A 70 -5.73 -9.91 4.08
N THR A 71 -5.32 -11.16 3.84
CA THR A 71 -4.74 -11.54 2.57
C THR A 71 -5.80 -11.25 1.51
N PRO A 72 -5.55 -10.36 0.53
CA PRO A 72 -6.55 -10.09 -0.49
C PRO A 72 -6.66 -11.35 -1.35
N ASP A 73 -7.64 -12.19 -1.03
CA ASP A 73 -8.10 -13.26 -1.90
C ASP A 73 -8.58 -12.59 -3.19
N LEU A 74 -7.78 -12.66 -4.24
CA LEU A 74 -8.07 -12.13 -5.58
C LEU A 74 -9.13 -13.00 -6.28
N THR A 75 -10.27 -13.27 -5.64
CA THR A 75 -11.29 -14.16 -6.19
C THR A 75 -12.71 -13.74 -5.83
N ASN A 76 -13.26 -12.78 -6.58
CA ASN A 76 -14.40 -12.94 -7.51
C ASN A 76 -14.93 -11.58 -7.95
#